data_AF-A0A6B3AHM5-F1
#
_entry.id   AF-A0A6B3AHM5-F1
#
_cell.length_a   1.000
_cell.length_b   1.000
_cell.length_c   1.000
_cell.angle_alpha   90.00
_cell.angle_beta   90.00
_cell.angle_gamma   90.00
#
_symmetry.space_group_name_H-M   'P 1'
#
loop_
_entity.id
_entity.type
_entity.pdbx_description
1 polymer ?
#
loop_
_entity_poly.entity_id
_entity_poly.type
_entity_poly.pdbx_seq_one_letter_code
_entity_poly.pdbx_strand_id
1 'polypeptide(L)' 'MADIVETAARKVFDRYDLDGDGQVTVEEYRQVVAELEGSQITEAQARELIASLDTDGDGRMSFEEFWAAMNR' A
#
# COMPACT_ATOMS: atom_id res chain seq x y z
N MET A 1 -19.28 4.74 -12.89
CA MET A 1 -18.07 5.59 -12.93
C MET A 1 -17.22 5.40 -11.66
N ALA A 2 -17.82 5.13 -10.50
CA ALA A 2 -17.11 4.73 -9.28
C ALA A 2 -16.41 3.36 -9.42
N ASP A 3 -17.06 2.37 -10.06
CA ASP A 3 -16.52 1.01 -10.20
C ASP A 3 -15.16 0.91 -10.91
N ILE A 4 -14.90 1.79 -11.88
CA ILE A 4 -13.64 1.74 -12.65
C ILE A 4 -12.46 2.20 -11.78
N VAL A 5 -12.69 3.22 -10.95
CA VAL A 5 -11.65 3.80 -10.09
C VAL A 5 -11.32 2.83 -8.95
N GLU A 6 -12.35 2.22 -8.35
CA GLU A 6 -12.17 1.18 -7.31
C GLU A 6 -11.40 -0.02 -7.86
N THR A 7 -11.74 -0.49 -9.06
CA THR A 7 -11.04 -1.60 -9.70
C THR A 7 -9.58 -1.25 -10.01
N ALA A 8 -9.30 -0.01 -10.41
CA ALA A 8 -7.93 0.43 -10.69
C ALA A 8 -7.10 0.51 -9.40
N ALA A 9 -7.66 1.04 -8.31
CA ALA A 9 -7.02 1.07 -7.00
C ALA A 9 -6.74 -0.35 -6.49
N ARG A 10 -7.72 -1.27 -6.64
CA ARG A 10 -7.54 -2.68 -6.27
C ARG A 10 -6.40 -3.33 -7.03
N LYS A 11 -6.31 -3.12 -8.36
CA LYS A 11 -5.21 -3.66 -9.17
C LYS A 11 -3.84 -3.09 -8.80
N VAL A 12 -3.79 -1.85 -8.34
CA VAL A 12 -2.56 -1.24 -7.84
C VAL A 12 -2.21 -1.87 -6.50
N PHE A 13 -3.17 -1.99 -5.60
CA PHE A 13 -3.01 -2.63 -4.29
C PHE A 13 -2.54 -4.08 -4.40
N ASP A 14 -3.16 -4.90 -5.26
CA ASP A 14 -2.77 -6.28 -5.57
C ASP A 14 -1.33 -6.42 -6.10
N ARG A 15 -0.69 -5.33 -6.55
CA ARG A 15 0.73 -5.37 -6.93
C ARG A 15 1.66 -5.16 -5.75
N TYR A 16 1.17 -4.49 -4.70
CA TYR A 16 1.91 -4.24 -3.47
C TYR A 16 1.68 -5.35 -2.45
N ASP A 17 0.47 -5.89 -2.39
CA ASP A 17 0.06 -7.04 -1.56
C ASP A 17 0.59 -8.34 -2.20
N LEU A 18 1.63 -8.91 -1.61
CA LEU A 18 2.34 -10.06 -2.20
C LEU A 18 1.77 -11.39 -1.71
N ASP A 19 1.27 -11.42 -0.48
CA ASP A 19 0.67 -12.62 0.11
C ASP A 19 -0.85 -12.70 -0.14
N GLY A 20 -1.47 -11.61 -0.57
CA GLY A 20 -2.89 -11.53 -0.89
C GLY A 20 -3.77 -11.49 0.35
N ASP A 21 -3.24 -11.05 1.50
CA ASP A 21 -3.99 -10.98 2.76
C ASP A 21 -4.95 -9.78 2.81
N GLY A 22 -4.88 -8.87 1.82
CA GLY A 22 -5.70 -7.68 1.73
C GLY A 22 -5.13 -6.49 2.52
N GLN A 23 -3.91 -6.63 3.04
CA GLN A 23 -3.12 -5.62 3.71
C GLN A 23 -1.73 -5.53 3.04
N VAL A 24 -1.10 -4.37 3.11
CA VAL A 24 0.27 -4.18 2.65
C VAL A 24 1.14 -3.88 3.85
N THR A 25 2.08 -4.77 4.13
CA THR A 25 3.06 -4.56 5.18
C THR A 25 4.21 -3.68 4.73
N VAL A 26 4.97 -3.14 5.70
CA VAL A 26 6.21 -2.38 5.43
C VAL A 26 7.21 -3.20 4.61
N GLU A 27 7.26 -4.52 4.84
CA GLU A 27 8.15 -5.44 4.14
C GLU A 27 7.74 -5.63 2.68
N GLU A 28 6.45 -5.87 2.43
CA GLU A 28 5.91 -6.06 1.09
C GLU A 28 6.01 -4.77 0.26
N TYR A 29 5.64 -3.63 0.85
CA TYR A 29 5.81 -2.34 0.21
C TYR A 29 7.26 -2.10 -0.20
N ARG A 30 8.22 -2.42 0.68
CA ARG A 30 9.65 -2.32 0.37
C ARG A 30 10.08 -3.22 -0.75
N GLN A 31 9.63 -4.48 -0.73
CA GLN A 31 9.99 -5.46 -1.74
C GLN A 31 9.46 -5.03 -3.10
N VAL A 32 8.20 -4.61 -3.16
CA VAL A 32 7.55 -4.17 -4.39
C VAL A 32 8.12 -2.86 -4.90
N VAL A 33 8.39 -1.87 -4.05
CA VAL A 33 9.03 -0.61 -4.46
C VAL A 33 10.45 -0.86 -4.99
N ALA A 34 11.20 -1.77 -4.36
CA ALA A 34 12.51 -2.16 -4.86
C ALA A 34 12.42 -2.87 -6.22
N GLU A 35 11.38 -3.68 -6.45
CA GLU A 35 11.18 -4.42 -7.71
C GLU A 35 10.63 -3.55 -8.84
N LEU A 36 9.68 -2.65 -8.55
CA LEU A 36 9.01 -1.80 -9.55
C LEU A 36 9.82 -0.55 -9.90
N GLU A 37 10.35 0.16 -8.91
CA GLU A 37 11.05 1.43 -9.10
C GLU A 37 12.57 1.28 -9.09
N GLY A 38 13.09 0.09 -8.80
CA GLY A 38 14.54 -0.15 -8.68
C GLY A 38 15.19 0.66 -7.55
N SER A 39 14.38 1.25 -6.66
CA SER A 39 14.83 2.10 -5.57
C SER A 39 14.67 1.38 -4.24
N GLN A 40 15.78 1.21 -3.52
CA GLN A 40 15.74 0.68 -2.17
C GLN A 40 15.36 1.80 -1.20
N ILE A 41 14.08 1.84 -0.81
CA ILE A 41 13.66 2.69 0.31
C ILE A 41 14.07 2.06 1.66
N THR A 42 14.42 2.91 2.62
CA THR A 42 14.79 2.45 3.97
C THR A 42 13.55 2.05 4.76
N GLU A 43 13.74 1.26 5.83
CA GLU A 43 12.63 0.74 6.63
C GLU A 43 11.90 1.90 7.28
N ALA A 44 12.66 2.88 7.74
CA ALA A 44 12.15 4.12 8.29
C ALA A 44 11.26 4.85 7.27
N GLN A 45 11.69 4.99 6.01
CA GLN A 45 10.88 5.66 4.99
C GLN A 45 9.59 4.90 4.67
N ALA A 46 9.69 3.58 4.47
CA ALA A 46 8.52 2.74 4.23
C ALA A 46 7.55 2.79 5.41
N ARG A 47 8.08 2.73 6.64
CA ARG A 47 7.29 2.80 7.87
C ARG A 47 6.66 4.17 8.07
N GLU A 48 7.33 5.27 7.75
CA GLU A 48 6.74 6.61 7.83
C GLU A 48 5.62 6.79 6.80
N LEU A 49 5.79 6.25 5.59
CA LEU A 49 4.74 6.27 4.57
C LEU A 49 3.53 5.45 5.00
N ILE A 50 3.75 4.21 5.46
CA ILE A 50 2.65 3.39 5.98
C ILE A 50 2.01 4.06 7.19
N ALA A 51 2.78 4.50 8.19
CA ALA A 51 2.26 5.19 9.37
C ALA A 51 1.49 6.49 9.06
N SER A 52 1.75 7.13 7.92
CA SER A 52 1.00 8.32 7.50
C SER A 52 -0.38 8.00 6.90
N LEU A 53 -0.61 6.74 6.54
CA LEU A 53 -1.81 6.24 5.88
C LEU A 53 -2.60 5.28 6.79
N ASP A 54 -1.87 4.53 7.61
CA ASP A 54 -2.31 3.71 8.73
C ASP A 54 -3.05 4.58 9.75
N THR A 55 -4.37 4.48 9.72
CA THR A 55 -5.29 5.25 10.55
C THR A 55 -5.74 4.45 11.77
N ASP A 56 -5.68 3.12 11.69
CA ASP A 56 -6.06 2.22 12.78
C ASP A 56 -4.89 1.84 13.71
N GLY A 57 -3.66 2.10 13.28
CA GLY A 57 -2.42 1.88 14.01
C GLY A 57 -1.94 0.43 14.00
N ASP A 58 -2.37 -0.39 13.05
CA ASP A 58 -1.98 -1.81 12.96
C ASP A 58 -0.56 -2.02 12.37
N GLY A 59 0.06 -0.95 11.87
CA GLY A 59 1.39 -0.94 11.26
C GLY A 59 1.42 -1.52 9.85
N ARG A 60 0.25 -1.70 9.23
CA ARG A 60 0.01 -2.18 7.88
C ARG A 60 -0.88 -1.17 7.16
N MET A 61 -1.08 -1.36 5.87
CA MET A 61 -1.99 -0.55 5.09
C MET A 61 -3.08 -1.44 4.51
N SER A 62 -4.29 -1.33 5.04
CA SER A 62 -5.44 -2.05 4.53
C SER A 62 -5.95 -1.41 3.23
N PHE A 63 -6.63 -2.19 2.38
CA PHE A 63 -7.21 -1.64 1.14
C PHE A 63 -8.13 -0.44 1.39
N GLU A 64 -8.88 -0.46 2.49
CA GLU A 64 -9.78 0.64 2.88
C GLU A 64 -9.02 1.94 3.15
N GLU A 65 -7.85 1.87 3.78
CA GLU A 65 -6.99 3.02 4.08
C GLU A 65 -6.30 3.54 2.82
N PHE A 66 -5.82 2.64 1.97
CA PHE A 66 -5.28 2.98 0.66
C PHE A 66 -6.33 3.70 -0.21
N TRP A 67 -7.55 3.16 -0.24
CA TRP A 67 -8.66 3.76 -0.97
C TRP A 67 -9.06 5.12 -0.40
N ALA A 68 -9.16 5.25 0.92
CA ALA A 68 -9.44 6.50 1.59
C ALA A 68 -8.38 7.57 1.30
N ALA A 69 -7.11 7.17 1.21
CA ALA A 69 -6.01 8.06 0.84
C ALA A 69 -6.06 8.49 -0.64
N MET A 70 -6.43 7.59 -1.55
CA MET A 70 -6.59 7.90 -2.97
C MET A 70 -7.86 8.71 -3.30
N ASN A 71 -8.93 8.55 -2.52
CA ASN A 71 -10.24 9.15 -2.75
C ASN A 71 -10.48 10.42 -1.92
N ARG A 72 -9.41 11.15 -1.58
CA ARG A 72 -9.48 12.40 -0.80
C ARG A 72 -9.75 13.64 -1.66
#